data_AF-A0A2D0IMC9-F1
#
_entry.id   AF-A0A2D0IMC9-F1
#
_cell.length_a   1.000
_cell.length_b   1.000
_cell.length_c   1.000
_cell.angle_alpha   90.00
_cell.angle_beta   90.00
_cell.angle_gamma   90.00
#
_symmetry.space_group_name_H-M   'P 1'
#
loop_
_entity.id
_entity.type
_entity.pdbx_description
1 polymer ?
#
loop_
_entity_poly.entity_id
_entity_poly.type
_entity_poly.pdbx_seq_one_letter_code
_entity_poly.pdbx_strand_id
1 'polypeptide(L)' 'MSNFMDTEEVANLFGRSKSTIQRWNSINGKTGKKYKPDFPDPDVRSCPNLWAKDKIMKFAGLSGD' A
#
# COMPACT_ATOMS: atom_id res chain seq x y z
N MET A 1 8.95 -0.47 17.80
CA MET A 1 7.63 -0.37 17.12
C MET A 1 7.81 -0.88 15.71
N SER A 2 7.00 -1.84 15.26
CA SER A 2 7.11 -2.38 13.90
C SER A 2 6.87 -1.28 12.88
N ASN A 3 7.83 -1.06 11.98
CA ASN A 3 7.79 0.01 10.98
C ASN A 3 6.94 -0.35 9.75
N PHE A 4 6.18 -1.43 9.85
CA PHE A 4 5.40 -2.04 8.77
C PHE A 4 3.94 -2.17 9.19
N MET A 5 3.04 -2.08 8.21
CA MET A 5 1.62 -2.42 8.32
C MET A 5 1.33 -3.60 7.40
N ASP A 6 0.53 -4.54 7.89
CA ASP A 6 -0.01 -5.62 7.07
C ASP A 6 -1.11 -5.10 6.13
N THR A 7 -1.39 -5.86 5.08
CA THR A 7 -2.44 -5.49 4.11
C THR A 7 -3.82 -5.32 4.76
N GLU A 8 -4.08 -6.02 5.87
CA GLU A 8 -5.32 -5.86 6.65
C GLU A 8 -5.38 -4.51 7.39
N GLU A 9 -4.28 -4.11 8.03
CA GLU A 9 -4.15 -2.81 8.69
C GLU A 9 -4.34 -1.68 7.67
N VAL A 10 -3.70 -1.79 6.50
CA VAL A 10 -3.85 -0.85 5.39
C VAL A 10 -5.29 -0.82 4.87
N ALA A 11 -5.90 -1.99 4.69
CA ALA A 11 -7.30 -2.11 4.25
C ALA A 11 -8.26 -1.41 5.23
N ASN A 12 -8.08 -1.62 6.54
CA ASN A 12 -8.85 -0.94 7.58
C ASN A 12 -8.63 0.57 7.57
N LEU A 13 -7.38 1.03 7.42
CA LEU A 13 -7.05 2.46 7.37
C LEU A 13 -7.77 3.20 6.24
N PHE A 14 -7.87 2.58 5.06
CA PHE A 14 -8.54 3.18 3.89
C PHE A 14 -10.03 2.83 3.80
N GLY A 15 -10.58 2.01 4.71
CA GLY A 15 -11.95 1.51 4.62
C GLY A 15 -12.22 0.71 3.35
N ARG A 16 -11.24 -0.09 2.91
CA ARG A 16 -11.29 -0.90 1.67
C ARG A 16 -11.00 -2.36 1.96
N SER A 17 -11.30 -3.24 1.00
CA SER A 17 -10.96 -4.66 1.11
C SER A 17 -9.49 -4.92 0.81
N LYS A 18 -8.91 -5.97 1.40
CA LYS A 18 -7.53 -6.43 1.14
C LYS A 18 -7.22 -6.59 -0.36
N SER A 19 -8.16 -7.16 -1.12
CA SER A 19 -8.04 -7.32 -2.58
C SER A 19 -7.94 -5.98 -3.33
N THR A 20 -8.61 -4.93 -2.84
CA THR A 20 -8.51 -3.59 -3.41
C THR A 20 -7.11 -3.01 -3.21
N ILE A 21 -6.53 -3.18 -2.01
CA ILE A 21 -5.17 -2.74 -1.70
C ILE A 21 -4.14 -3.47 -2.58
N GLN A 22 -4.26 -4.79 -2.72
CA GLN A 22 -3.39 -5.55 -3.62
C GLN A 22 -3.57 -5.11 -5.09
N ARG A 23 -4.80 -4.77 -5.50
CA ARG A 23 -5.07 -4.29 -6.85
C ARG A 23 -4.45 -2.92 -7.11
N TRP A 24 -4.41 -2.03 -6.12
CA TRP A 24 -3.73 -0.72 -6.24
C TRP A 24 -2.26 -0.87 -6.60
N ASN A 25 -1.59 -1.85 -5.99
CA ASN A 25 -0.19 -2.16 -6.29
C ASN A 25 0.01 -3.05 -7.53
N SER A 26 -1.07 -3.59 -8.11
CA SER A 26 -0.96 -4.40 -9.32
C SER A 26 -0.59 -3.55 -10.52
N ILE A 27 0.27 -4.07 -11.39
CA ILE A 27 0.64 -3.41 -12.65
C ILE A 27 -0.39 -3.76 -13.71
N ASN A 28 -0.88 -2.74 -14.42
CA ASN A 28 -1.70 -2.93 -15.59
C ASN A 28 -0.80 -3.34 -16.77
N GLY A 29 -0.97 -4.56 -17.26
CA GLY A 29 -0.18 -5.10 -18.38
C GLY A 29 -0.30 -4.32 -19.70
N LYS A 30 -1.35 -3.51 -19.88
CA LYS A 30 -1.50 -2.66 -21.08
C LYS A 30 -0.70 -1.36 -20.99
N THR A 31 -0.56 -0.78 -19.80
CA THR A 31 0.06 0.54 -19.61
C THR A 31 1.41 0.47 -18.91
N GLY A 32 1.78 -0.68 -18.33
CA GLY A 32 2.98 -0.84 -17.53
C GLY A 32 2.96 -0.08 -16.19
N LYS A 33 1.82 0.51 -15.83
CA LYS A 33 1.66 1.35 -14.63
C LYS A 33 0.80 0.67 -13.59
N LYS A 34 1.02 1.00 -12.31
CA LYS A 34 0.13 0.57 -11.22
C LYS A 34 -1.29 1.08 -11.44
N TYR A 35 -2.29 0.33 -10.97
CA TYR A 35 -3.66 0.83 -10.93
C TYR A 35 -3.81 2.07 -10.03
N LYS A 36 -2.98 2.20 -8.99
CA LYS A 36 -2.85 3.43 -8.21
C LYS A 36 -1.37 3.86 -8.20
N PRO A 37 -0.96 4.78 -9.08
CA PRO A 37 0.45 5.14 -9.26
C PRO A 37 1.09 5.73 -8.01
N ASP A 38 0.33 6.51 -7.24
CA ASP A 38 0.80 7.12 -5.99
C ASP A 38 0.80 6.16 -4.79
N PHE A 39 0.27 4.94 -4.96
CA PHE A 39 0.24 3.97 -3.86
C PHE A 39 1.63 3.36 -3.64
N PRO A 40 2.13 3.35 -2.39
CA PRO A 40 3.48 2.89 -2.11
C PRO A 40 3.67 1.42 -2.49
N ASP A 41 4.89 1.06 -2.88
CA ASP A 41 5.30 -0.34 -3.05
C ASP A 41 5.45 -1.05 -1.71
N PRO A 42 5.18 -2.37 -1.65
CA PRO A 42 5.57 -3.18 -0.51
C PRO A 42 7.10 -3.13 -0.38
N ASP A 43 7.58 -2.84 0.81
CA ASP A 43 9.02 -2.61 1.07
C ASP A 43 9.81 -3.93 1.02
N VAL A 44 9.13 -5.02 1.34
CA VAL A 44 9.72 -6.36 1.38
C VAL A 44 9.36 -7.10 0.10
N ARG A 45 10.32 -7.21 -0.84
CA ARG A 45 10.15 -8.00 -2.08
C ARG A 45 9.76 -9.46 -1.82
N SER A 46 10.13 -10.01 -0.66
CA SER A 46 9.79 -11.38 -0.24
C SER A 46 8.39 -11.50 0.39
N CYS A 47 7.82 -10.38 0.87
CA CYS A 47 6.54 -10.35 1.59
C CYS A 47 5.65 -9.27 0.98
N PRO A 48 4.92 -9.57 -0.11
CA PRO A 48 4.08 -8.59 -0.82
C PRO A 48 2.88 -8.08 0.01
N ASN A 49 2.73 -8.52 1.25
CA ASN A 49 1.66 -8.13 2.16
C ASN A 49 2.11 -7.15 3.25
N LEU A 50 3.41 -6.80 3.30
CA LEU A 50 3.99 -5.86 4.27
C LEU A 50 4.30 -4.51 3.60
N TRP A 51 3.71 -3.46 4.17
CA TRP A 51 3.79 -2.10 3.68
C TRP A 51 4.57 -1.25 4.66
N ALA A 52 5.47 -0.37 4.19
CA ALA A 52 6.12 0.57 5.09
C ALA A 52 5.07 1.54 5.68
N LYS A 53 4.94 1.54 7.01
CA LYS A 53 3.91 2.30 7.74
C LYS A 53 3.99 3.79 7.41
N ASP A 54 5.20 4.35 7.42
CA ASP A 54 5.46 5.75 7.10
C ASP A 54 4.95 6.14 5.70
N LYS A 55 5.25 5.31 4.68
CA LYS A 55 4.80 5.55 3.30
C LYS A 55 3.29 5.51 3.18
N ILE A 56 2.64 4.56 3.87
CA ILE A 56 1.18 4.43 3.89
C ILE A 56 0.54 5.63 4.60
N MET A 57 1.05 6.04 5.75
CA MET A 57 0.53 7.18 6.51
C MET A 57 0.71 8.49 5.74
N LYS A 58 1.85 8.68 5.07
CA LYS A 58 2.08 9.81 4.16
C LYS A 58 1.10 9.81 2.99
N PHE A 59 0.86 8.65 2.37
CA PHE A 59 -0.13 8.51 1.29
C PHE A 59 -1.56 8.78 1.78
N ALA A 60 -1.89 8.40 3.02
CA ALA A 60 -3.17 8.70 3.64
C ALA A 60 -3.34 10.17 4.03
N GLY A 61 -2.29 11.00 3.91
CA GLY A 61 -2.28 12.38 4.40
C GLY A 61 -2.32 12.48 5.93
N LEU A 62 -2.03 11.39 6.64
CA LEU A 62 -2.02 11.30 8.10
C LEU A 62 -0.62 11.54 8.69
N SER A 63 0.41 11.50 7.84
CA SER A 63 1.76 11.96 8.18
C SER A 63 1.96 13.31 7.49
N GLY A 64 1.78 14.39 8.26
CA GLY A 64 2.03 15.77 7.88
C GLY A 64 2.57 16.52 9.08
N ASP A 65 3.60 17.33 8.81
CA ASP A 65 4.29 18.28 9.70
C ASP A 65 3.32 19.19 10.48
#